data_AF-A0A3A5J976-F1
#
_entry.id   AF-A0A3A5J976-F1
#
_cell.length_a   1.000
_cell.length_b   1.000
_cell.length_c   1.000
_cell.angle_alpha   90.00
_cell.angle_beta   90.00
_cell.angle_gamma   90.00
#
_symmetry.space_group_name_H-M   'P 1'
#
loop_
_entity.id
_entity.type
_entity.pdbx_description
1 polymer ?
#
loop_
_entity_poly.entity_id
_entity_poly.type
_entity_poly.pdbx_seq_one_letter_code
_entity_poly.pdbx_strand_id
1 'polypeptide(L)' 'MSTMQQPHLLRYICELAGDEVIVEAESAEDAAEKAVRDHAAQHGGGTYTVTVSEATDYDLPLIAGDDYTVTI' A
#
# COMPACT_ATOMS: atom_id res chain seq x y z
N MET A 1 -15.65 -19.36 22.91
CA MET A 1 -16.07 -18.46 21.82
C MET A 1 -14.87 -17.60 21.50
N SER A 2 -14.08 -17.97 20.49
CA SER A 2 -12.93 -17.17 20.06
C SER A 2 -13.46 -15.93 19.35
N THR A 3 -13.23 -14.75 19.92
CA THR A 3 -13.43 -13.47 19.25
C THR A 3 -12.54 -13.46 18.01
N MET A 4 -13.14 -13.54 16.82
CA MET A 4 -12.46 -13.19 15.58
C MET A 4 -12.14 -11.69 15.69
N GLN A 5 -10.89 -11.39 16.00
CA GLN A 5 -10.37 -10.03 15.99
C GLN A 5 -10.53 -9.53 14.56
N GLN A 6 -11.41 -8.56 14.32
CA GLN A 6 -11.56 -7.97 13.00
C GLN A 6 -10.20 -7.39 12.62
N PRO A 7 -9.62 -7.73 11.46
CA PRO A 7 -8.37 -7.13 11.05
C PRO A 7 -8.59 -5.62 10.97
N HIS A 8 -7.77 -4.87 11.70
CA HIS A 8 -7.79 -3.42 11.69
C HIS A 8 -7.14 -2.98 10.37
N LEU A 9 -7.96 -2.75 9.36
CA LEU A 9 -7.51 -2.18 8.10
C LEU A 9 -7.24 -0.69 8.29
N LEU A 10 -6.07 -0.28 7.84
CA LEU A 10 -5.64 1.10 7.74
C LEU A 10 -5.63 1.52 6.27
N ARG A 11 -5.75 2.82 6.04
CA ARG A 11 -5.65 3.41 4.70
C ARG A 11 -4.22 3.87 4.50
N TYR A 12 -3.62 3.46 3.40
CA TYR A 12 -2.27 3.80 3.01
C TYR A 12 -2.29 4.51 1.66
N ILE A 13 -1.45 5.52 1.50
CA ILE A 13 -1.13 6.16 0.24
C ILE A 13 0.11 5.46 -0.31
N CYS A 14 -0.03 4.82 -1.47
CA CYS A 14 1.05 4.15 -2.17
C CYS A 14 1.41 4.96 -3.41
N GLU A 15 2.62 5.49 -3.45
CA GLU A 15 3.18 6.19 -4.61
C GLU A 15 4.06 5.24 -5.42
N LEU A 16 3.70 4.97 -6.67
CA LEU A 16 4.39 4.04 -7.54
C LEU A 16 4.42 4.58 -8.97
N ALA A 17 5.61 4.65 -9.56
CA ALA A 17 5.81 5.10 -10.96
C ALA A 17 5.22 6.49 -11.29
N GLY A 18 5.04 7.35 -10.28
CA GLY A 18 4.44 8.68 -10.42
C GLY A 18 2.92 8.71 -10.24
N ASP A 19 2.29 7.56 -10.02
CA ASP A 19 0.88 7.44 -9.64
C ASP A 19 0.74 7.32 -8.13
N GLU A 20 -0.35 7.86 -7.59
CA GLU A 20 -0.72 7.77 -6.18
C GLU A 20 -2.03 7.00 -6.06
N VAL A 21 -2.06 5.97 -5.22
CA VAL A 21 -3.26 5.16 -4.96
C VAL A 21 -3.49 4.95 -3.47
N ILE A 22 -4.76 4.96 -3.06
CA ILE A 22 -5.13 4.65 -1.68
C ILE A 22 -5.48 3.17 -1.57
N VAL A 23 -4.82 2.47 -0.66
CA VAL A 23 -4.98 1.04 -0.42
C VAL A 23 -5.38 0.79 1.03
N GLU A 24 -6.42 -0.03 1.23
CA GLU A 24 -6.76 -0.55 2.55
C GLU A 24 -6.01 -1.86 2.83
N ALA A 25 -5.23 -1.89 3.91
CA ALA A 25 -4.40 -3.02 4.26
C ALA A 25 -4.18 -3.16 5.77
N GLU A 26 -3.74 -4.34 6.20
CA GLU A 26 -3.42 -4.62 7.61
C GLU A 26 -2.05 -4.03 8.02
N SER A 27 -1.21 -3.74 7.03
CA SER A 27 0.14 -3.21 7.18
C SER A 27 0.56 -2.39 5.94
N ALA A 28 1.63 -1.61 6.07
CA ALA A 28 2.22 -0.89 4.95
C ALA A 28 2.85 -1.85 3.92
N GLU A 29 3.41 -2.98 4.35
CA GLU A 29 3.92 -4.05 3.49
C GLU A 29 2.80 -4.65 2.62
N ASP A 30 1.65 -4.93 3.22
CA ASP A 30 0.49 -5.48 2.50
C ASP A 30 -0.06 -4.44 1.51
N ALA A 31 -0.03 -3.15 1.86
CA ALA A 31 -0.42 -2.07 0.97
C ALA A 31 0.53 -1.93 -0.22
N ALA A 32 1.85 -2.03 0.02
CA ALA A 32 2.88 -2.05 -1.02
C ALA A 32 2.65 -3.22 -1.99
N GLU A 33 2.45 -4.43 -1.47
CA GLU A 33 2.25 -5.62 -2.29
C GLU A 33 0.98 -5.52 -3.15
N LYS A 34 -0.13 -5.05 -2.58
CA LYS A 34 -1.38 -4.81 -3.32
C LYS A 34 -1.20 -3.77 -4.43
N ALA A 35 -0.61 -2.61 -4.11
CA ALA A 35 -0.39 -1.54 -5.08
C ALA A 35 0.49 -2.01 -6.24
N VAL A 36 1.57 -2.74 -5.95
CA VAL A 36 2.48 -3.26 -6.98
C VAL A 36 1.82 -4.37 -7.80
N ARG A 37 1.01 -5.26 -7.21
CA ARG A 37 0.26 -6.28 -7.97
C ARG A 37 -0.72 -5.66 -8.94
N ASP A 38 -1.45 -4.63 -8.52
CA ASP A 38 -2.43 -3.93 -9.38
C ASP A 38 -1.74 -3.16 -10.52
N HIS A 39 -0.59 -2.55 -10.24
CA HIS A 39 0.24 -1.92 -11.27
C HIS A 39 0.81 -2.95 -12.25
N ALA A 40 1.39 -4.05 -11.73
CA ALA A 40 1.97 -5.12 -12.54
C ALA A 40 0.94 -5.82 -13.44
N ALA A 41 -0.33 -5.92 -13.00
CA ALA A 41 -1.43 -6.43 -13.82
C ALA A 41 -1.68 -5.59 -15.09
N GLN A 42 -1.31 -4.31 -15.07
CA GLN A 42 -1.51 -3.36 -16.18
C GLN A 42 -0.23 -3.14 -17.01
N HIS A 43 0.94 -3.21 -16.38
CA HIS A 43 2.22 -2.83 -16.97
C HIS A 43 3.22 -3.99 -17.16
N GLY A 44 2.93 -5.18 -16.63
CA GLY A 44 3.79 -6.36 -16.66
C GLY A 44 4.48 -6.63 -15.31
N GLY A 45 5.07 -7.82 -15.15
CA GLY A 45 5.81 -8.20 -13.94
C GLY A 45 7.19 -7.53 -13.85
N GLY A 46 7.77 -7.51 -12.65
CA GLY A 46 9.04 -6.84 -12.41
C GLY A 46 9.31 -6.52 -10.94
N THR A 47 10.41 -5.79 -10.71
CA THR A 47 10.75 -5.23 -9.40
C THR A 47 10.37 -3.76 -9.37
N TYR A 48 9.56 -3.40 -8.38
CA TYR A 48 8.99 -2.06 -8.21
C TYR A 48 9.37 -1.50 -6.84
N THR A 49 9.67 -0.20 -6.82
CA THR A 49 9.81 0.57 -5.58
C THR A 49 8.55 1.41 -5.41
N VAL A 50 7.88 1.26 -4.26
CA VAL A 50 6.67 1.99 -3.89
C VAL A 50 6.92 2.69 -2.56
N THR A 51 6.60 3.98 -2.48
CA THR A 51 6.61 4.71 -1.21
C THR A 51 5.24 4.57 -0.56
N VAL A 52 5.19 4.14 0.69
CA VAL A 52 3.93 3.90 1.41
C VAL A 52 3.85 4.79 2.65
N SER A 53 2.78 5.57 2.73
CA SER A 53 2.46 6.44 3.87
C SER A 53 1.11 6.08 4.46
N GLU A 54 0.94 6.14 5.78
CA GLU A 54 -0.41 6.10 6.37
C GLU A 54 -1.21 7.33 5.93
N ALA A 55 -2.45 7.11 5.51
CA ALA A 55 -3.37 8.17 5.13
C ALA A 55 -4.07 8.75 6.37
N THR A 56 -4.19 10.06 6.42
CA THR A 56 -5.11 10.74 7.35
C THR A 56 -6.57 10.56 6.91
N ASP A 57 -7.51 10.98 7.76
CA ASP A 57 -8.94 11.05 7.41
C ASP A 57 -9.26 11.95 6.21
N TYR A 58 -8.28 12.76 5.75
CA TYR A 58 -8.40 13.66 4.61
C TYR A 58 -7.60 13.19 3.38
N ASP A 59 -7.14 11.93 3.37
CA ASP A 59 -6.41 11.34 2.24
C ASP A 59 -5.07 12.04 1.97
N LEU A 60 -4.47 12.59 3.03
CA LEU A 60 -3.14 13.19 3.01
C LEU A 60 -2.14 12.29 3.74
N PRO A 61 -0.86 12.26 3.32
CA PRO A 61 0.17 11.49 4.01
C PRO A 61 0.38 12.04 5.43
N LEU A 62 0.27 11.17 6.43
CA LEU A 62 0.43 11.55 7.84
C LEU A 62 1.89 11.91 8.18
N ILE A 63 2.85 11.20 7.56
CA ILE A 63 4.30 11.38 7.67
C ILE A 63 4.94 11.11 6.29
N ALA A 64 6.24 11.38 6.15
CA ALA A 64 7.00 10.85 5.02
C ALA A 64 6.94 9.32 5.04
N GLY A 65 6.50 8.73 3.93
CA GLY A 65 6.36 7.28 3.80
C GLY A 65 7.69 6.54 3.75
N ASP A 66 7.60 5.22 3.90
CA ASP A 66 8.72 4.30 3.76
C ASP A 66 8.73 3.67 2.36
N ASP A 67 9.93 3.42 1.82
CA ASP A 67 10.10 2.80 0.51
C ASP A 67 10.15 1.27 0.62
N TYR A 68 9.28 0.61 -0.12
CA TYR A 68 9.20 -0.85 -0.22
C TYR A 68 9.61 -1.31 -1.60
N THR A 69 10.50 -2.31 -1.66
CA THR A 69 10.85 -2.99 -2.92
C THR A 69 10.10 -4.30 -3.01
N VAL A 70 9.18 -4.41 -3.96
CA VAL A 70 8.35 -5.60 -4.20
C VAL A 70 8.70 -6.20 -5.56
N THR A 71 8.81 -7.52 -5.63
CA THR A 71 9.00 -8.25 -6.89
C THR A 71 7.81 -9.15 -7.16
N ILE A 72 7.20 -9.00 -8.33
CA ILE A 72 6.04 -9.78 -8.82
C ILE A 72 6.44 -10.62 -10.02
#